data_AF-A0AAD6A6T8-F1
#
_entry.id   AF-A0AAD6A6T8-F1
#
_cell.length_a   1.000
_cell.length_b   1.000
_cell.length_c   1.000
_cell.angle_alpha   90.00
_cell.angle_beta   90.00
_cell.angle_gamma   90.00
#
_symmetry.space_group_name_H-M   'P 1'
#
loop_
_entity.id
_entity.type
_entity.pdbx_description
1 polymer ?
#
loop_
_entity_poly.entity_id
_entity_poly.type
_entity_poly.pdbx_seq_one_letter_code
_entity_poly.pdbx_strand_id
1 'polypeptide(L)'
;MTDGQVTKAVHCPEKGVYLLKVEEHKTNQSFGLAKMLLSSQEYGWLLSIIQMKNILGKGGETSKYVFFNTTARPSSLLTKYLKLAWSEMDVRGVPTFTSLRTAVATFARD
;
A
#
# COMPACT_ATOMS: atom_id res chain seq x y z
N MET A 1 -5.01 -4.44 -3.11
CA MET A 1 -5.53 -3.07 -2.97
C MET A 1 -5.82 -2.50 -4.35
N THR A 2 -7.04 -2.06 -4.59
CA THR A 2 -7.47 -1.45 -5.84
C THR A 2 -7.55 0.08 -5.72
N ASP A 3 -7.51 0.78 -6.84
CA ASP A 3 -7.68 2.24 -6.87
C ASP A 3 -9.03 2.62 -6.26
N GLY A 4 -10.08 1.86 -6.57
CA GLY A 4 -11.41 2.05 -6.01
C GLY A 4 -11.48 1.92 -4.49
N GLN A 5 -10.60 1.13 -3.86
CA GLN A 5 -10.51 1.07 -2.39
C GLN A 5 -9.85 2.32 -1.81
N VAL A 6 -8.85 2.88 -2.49
CA VAL A 6 -8.17 4.12 -2.09
C VAL A 6 -9.10 5.33 -2.25
N THR A 7 -9.79 5.43 -3.39
CA THR A 7 -10.70 6.58 -3.65
C THR A 7 -11.93 6.57 -2.75
N LYS A 8 -12.31 5.41 -2.22
CA LYS A 8 -13.39 5.25 -1.21
C LYS A 8 -12.90 5.40 0.24
N ALA A 9 -11.64 5.78 0.47
CA ALA A 9 -11.15 6.01 1.82
C ALA A 9 -11.96 7.11 2.51
N VAL A 10 -12.32 6.89 3.78
CA VAL A 10 -13.11 7.85 4.56
C VAL A 10 -12.17 8.78 5.29
N HIS A 11 -12.27 10.09 5.03
CA HIS A 11 -11.52 11.08 5.79
C HIS A 11 -12.12 11.26 7.19
N CYS A 12 -11.28 11.28 8.22
CA CYS A 12 -11.64 11.57 9.60
C CYS A 12 -10.98 12.91 10.01
N PRO A 13 -11.66 14.06 9.83
CA PRO A 13 -11.07 15.39 10.00
C PRO A 13 -10.50 15.63 11.39
N GLU A 14 -11.19 15.15 12.43
CA GLU A 14 -10.79 15.31 13.84
C GLU A 14 -9.40 14.72 14.14
N LYS A 15 -8.99 13.72 13.36
CA LYS A 15 -7.74 13.00 13.55
C LYS A 15 -6.74 13.23 12.41
N GLY A 16 -7.12 13.93 11.34
CA GLY A 16 -6.27 14.17 10.16
C GLY A 16 -5.85 12.89 9.42
N VAL A 17 -6.66 11.83 9.50
CA VAL A 17 -6.37 10.49 8.94
C VAL A 17 -7.44 10.02 7.97
N TYR A 18 -7.08 9.07 7.12
CA TYR A 18 -7.96 8.42 6.17
C TYR A 18 -8.11 6.93 6.52
N LEU A 19 -9.35 6.46 6.59
CA LEU A 19 -9.69 5.07 6.82
C LEU A 19 -9.89 4.34 5.50
N LEU A 20 -8.98 3.42 5.18
CA LEU A 20 -9.06 2.55 4.02
C LEU A 20 -9.61 1.18 4.41
N LYS A 21 -10.56 0.65 3.62
CA LYS A 21 -11.12 -0.69 3.81
C LYS A 21 -10.52 -1.64 2.75
N VAL A 22 -9.92 -2.74 3.21
CA VAL A 22 -9.33 -3.76 2.35
C VAL A 22 -10.23 -4.99 2.34
N GLU A 23 -10.93 -5.16 1.23
CA GLU A 23 -11.98 -6.18 1.09
C GLU A 23 -11.43 -7.57 0.74
N GLU A 24 -10.31 -7.66 0.02
CA GLU A 24 -9.69 -8.93 -0.37
C GLU A 24 -8.40 -9.17 0.43
N HIS A 25 -8.42 -10.14 1.35
CA HIS A 25 -7.21 -10.63 2.02
C HIS A 25 -7.39 -12.09 2.49
N LYS A 26 -6.28 -12.82 2.66
CA LYS A 26 -6.23 -14.27 2.93
C LYS A 26 -7.04 -14.72 4.16
N THR A 27 -7.28 -13.81 5.10
CA THR A 27 -7.93 -14.11 6.37
C THR A 27 -9.30 -13.44 6.51
N ASN A 28 -9.87 -12.91 5.41
CA ASN A 28 -11.16 -12.20 5.44
C ASN A 28 -12.30 -13.08 5.98
N GLN A 29 -12.27 -14.38 5.66
CA GLN A 29 -13.23 -15.35 6.19
C GLN A 29 -13.12 -15.57 7.71
N SER A 30 -11.96 -15.28 8.31
CA SER A 30 -11.69 -15.55 9.74
C SER A 30 -11.64 -14.28 10.61
N PHE A 31 -11.35 -13.11 10.03
CA PHE A 31 -11.15 -11.86 10.78
C PHE A 31 -11.95 -10.67 10.24
N GLY A 32 -12.82 -10.90 9.25
CA GLY A 32 -13.64 -9.86 8.63
C GLY A 32 -12.80 -8.82 7.88
N LEU A 33 -13.42 -7.70 7.51
CA LEU A 33 -12.80 -6.64 6.71
C LEU A 33 -11.58 -6.02 7.41
N ALA A 34 -10.44 -6.01 6.73
CA ALA A 34 -9.26 -5.32 7.21
C ALA A 34 -9.42 -3.81 7.02
N LYS A 35 -9.04 -3.04 8.04
CA LYS A 35 -9.07 -1.58 8.05
C LYS A 35 -7.65 -1.06 8.25
N MET A 36 -7.27 -0.06 7.45
CA MET A 36 -5.99 0.64 7.60
C MET A 36 -6.26 2.12 7.82
N LEU A 37 -5.64 2.69 8.84
CA LEU A 37 -5.59 4.13 9.06
C LEU A 37 -4.32 4.65 8.40
N LEU A 38 -4.47 5.65 7.55
CA LEU A 38 -3.39 6.32 6.85
C LEU A 38 -3.34 7.77 7.32
N SER A 39 -2.16 8.28 7.61
CA SER A 39 -1.93 9.72 7.70
C SER A 39 -2.28 10.40 6.38
N SER A 40 -2.47 11.72 6.43
CA SER A 40 -2.67 12.52 5.21
C SER A 40 -1.52 12.36 4.21
N GLN A 41 -0.28 12.19 4.69
CA GLN A 41 0.89 11.98 3.85
C GLN A 41 0.85 10.61 3.15
N GLU A 42 0.61 9.54 3.90
CA GLU A 42 0.54 8.18 3.34
C GLU A 42 -0.61 8.04 2.33
N TYR A 43 -1.76 8.64 2.64
CA TYR A 43 -2.88 8.70 1.70
C TYR A 43 -2.50 9.47 0.43
N GLY A 44 -1.80 10.60 0.57
CA GLY A 44 -1.27 11.38 -0.54
C GLY A 44 -0.38 10.57 -1.47
N TRP A 45 0.52 9.73 -0.94
CA TRP A 45 1.36 8.84 -1.76
C TRP A 45 0.54 7.89 -2.64
N LEU A 46 -0.53 7.30 -2.09
CA LEU A 46 -1.40 6.41 -2.86
C LEU A 46 -2.15 7.16 -3.97
N LEU A 47 -2.63 8.38 -3.68
CA LEU A 47 -3.28 9.22 -4.68
C LEU A 47 -2.31 9.63 -5.80
N SER A 48 -1.08 10.01 -5.47
CA SER A 48 -0.07 10.37 -6.47
C SER A 48 0.21 9.20 -7.40
N ILE A 49 0.33 7.97 -6.88
CA ILE A 49 0.51 6.78 -7.71
C ILE A 49 -0.68 6.61 -8.67
N ILE A 50 -1.91 6.75 -8.17
CA ILE A 50 -3.13 6.63 -8.98
C ILE A 50 -3.17 7.70 -10.09
N GLN A 51 -2.80 8.95 -9.78
CA GLN A 51 -2.77 10.05 -10.75
C GLN A 51 -1.72 9.84 -11.85
N MET A 52 -0.60 9.21 -11.53
CA MET A 52 0.48 8.96 -12.49
C MET A 52 0.24 7.72 -13.37
N LYS A 53 -0.81 6.92 -13.15
CA LYS A 53 -0.97 5.64 -13.88
C LYS A 53 -1.00 5.80 -15.39
N ASN A 54 -1.67 6.84 -15.88
CA ASN A 54 -1.82 7.08 -17.32
C ASN A 54 -0.50 7.39 -18.03
N ILE A 55 0.55 7.80 -17.30
CA ILE A 55 1.88 8.05 -17.89
C ILE A 55 2.83 6.85 -17.75
N LEU A 56 2.38 5.74 -17.15
CA LEU A 56 3.16 4.51 -16.93
C LEU A 56 2.86 3.43 -18.01
N GLY A 57 2.29 3.85 -19.14
CA GLY A 57 2.00 3.01 -20.31
C GLY A 57 0.74 2.14 -20.18
N LYS A 58 0.57 1.19 -21.11
CA LYS A 58 -0.65 0.35 -21.25
C LYS A 58 -1.10 -0.34 -19.96
N GLY A 59 -0.15 -0.77 -19.13
CA GLY A 59 -0.44 -1.40 -17.85
C GLY A 59 -1.14 -0.43 -16.88
N GLY A 60 -0.75 0.84 -16.88
CA GLY A 60 -1.31 1.86 -15.99
C GLY A 60 -2.69 2.33 -16.43
N GLU A 61 -2.89 2.53 -17.74
CA GLU A 61 -4.17 2.95 -18.34
C GLU A 61 -5.34 2.00 -18.01
N THR A 62 -5.04 0.70 -17.88
CA THR A 62 -6.07 -0.35 -17.77
C THR A 62 -6.11 -1.03 -16.40
N SER A 63 -5.11 -0.80 -15.54
CA SER A 63 -5.07 -1.49 -14.26
C SER A 63 -6.05 -0.89 -13.26
N LYS A 64 -6.76 -1.75 -12.54
CA LYS A 64 -7.55 -1.39 -11.35
C LYS A 64 -6.75 -1.39 -10.04
N TYR A 65 -5.49 -1.82 -10.08
CA TYR A 65 -4.64 -1.99 -8.88
C TYR A 65 -3.71 -0.80 -8.70
N VAL A 66 -3.51 -0.35 -7.45
CA VAL A 66 -2.61 0.77 -7.15
C VAL A 66 -1.18 0.43 -7.59
N PHE A 67 -0.73 -0.78 -7.22
CA PHE A 67 0.53 -1.33 -7.68
C PHE A 67 0.28 -2.42 -8.72
N PHE A 68 0.80 -2.20 -9.92
CA PHE A 68 0.53 -3.04 -11.08
C PHE A 68 1.83 -3.34 -11.85
N ASN A 69 1.76 -4.32 -12.74
CA ASN A 69 2.82 -4.62 -13.70
C ASN A 69 2.44 -4.14 -15.11
N THR A 70 3.34 -4.33 -16.08
CA THR A 70 3.12 -3.92 -17.48
C THR A 70 1.90 -4.54 -18.15
N THR A 71 1.36 -5.64 -17.61
CA THR A 71 0.16 -6.33 -18.09
C THR A 71 -1.10 -6.01 -17.25
N ALA A 72 -1.08 -4.90 -16.50
CA ALA A 72 -2.16 -4.40 -15.66
C ALA A 72 -2.59 -5.33 -14.49
N ARG A 73 -1.80 -6.36 -14.19
CA ARG A 73 -2.01 -7.29 -13.07
C ARG A 73 -1.35 -6.76 -11.79
N PRO A 74 -1.75 -7.26 -10.59
CA PRO A 74 -1.09 -6.89 -9.34
C PRO A 74 0.42 -7.12 -9.41
N SER A 75 1.21 -6.18 -8.90
CA SER A 75 2.66 -6.33 -8.87
C SER A 75 3.09 -7.40 -7.86
N SER A 76 3.84 -8.40 -8.31
CA SER A 76 4.55 -9.37 -7.45
C SER A 76 5.94 -8.88 -7.04
N LEU A 77 6.39 -7.73 -7.57
CA LEU A 77 7.75 -7.22 -7.40
C LEU A 77 7.93 -6.29 -6.20
N LEU A 78 6.88 -6.05 -5.40
CA LEU A 78 6.95 -5.15 -4.24
C LEU A 78 8.07 -5.52 -3.27
N THR A 79 8.30 -6.83 -3.04
CA THR A 79 9.40 -7.29 -2.17
C THR A 79 10.77 -6.94 -2.77
N LYS A 80 10.92 -6.97 -4.09
CA LYS A 80 12.16 -6.56 -4.76
C LYS A 80 12.39 -5.07 -4.58
N TYR A 81 11.37 -4.25 -4.83
CA TYR A 81 11.48 -2.79 -4.67
C TYR A 81 11.74 -2.36 -3.22
N LEU A 82 11.14 -3.05 -2.24
CA LEU A 82 11.45 -2.83 -0.83
C LEU A 82 12.95 -3.05 -0.55
N LYS A 83 13.53 -4.15 -1.05
CA LYS A 83 14.95 -4.46 -0.83
C LYS A 83 15.87 -3.44 -1.51
N LEU A 84 15.50 -2.98 -2.71
CA LEU A 84 16.24 -1.94 -3.42
C LEU A 84 16.24 -0.63 -2.62
N ALA A 85 15.06 -0.13 -2.23
CA ALA A 85 14.94 1.09 -1.44
C ALA A 85 15.71 0.98 -0.10
N TRP A 86 15.65 -0.19 0.56
CA TRP A 86 16.40 -0.43 1.80
C TRP A 86 17.92 -0.37 1.60
N SER A 87 18.41 -0.94 0.50
CA SER A 87 19.83 -0.89 0.14
C SER A 87 20.28 0.51 -0.24
N GLU A 88 19.43 1.29 -0.92
CA GLU A 88 19.72 2.69 -1.26
C GLU A 88 19.81 3.59 -0.03
N MET A 89 19.12 3.24 1.06
CA MET A 89 19.23 3.93 2.35
C MET A 89 20.48 3.53 3.16
N ASP A 90 21.34 2.65 2.64
CA ASP A 90 22.53 2.10 3.32
C ASP A 90 22.22 1.47 4.70
N VAL A 91 21.00 0.92 4.84
CA VAL A 91 20.59 0.25 6.08
C VAL A 91 21.01 -1.21 6.02
N ARG A 92 21.70 -1.69 7.06
CA ARG A 92 22.11 -3.11 7.15
C ARG A 92 20.92 -4.07 7.13
N GLY A 93 21.12 -5.21 6.48
CA GLY A 93 20.17 -6.32 6.43
C GLY A 93 19.28 -6.33 5.18
N VAL A 94 18.37 -7.31 5.11
CA VAL A 94 17.47 -7.50 3.97
C VAL A 94 16.04 -7.66 4.51
N PRO A 95 15.25 -6.57 4.57
CA PRO A 95 13.94 -6.61 5.18
C PRO A 95 12.96 -7.45 4.35
N THR A 96 11.95 -7.95 5.04
CA THR A 96 10.72 -8.47 4.42
C THR A 96 9.54 -7.64 4.91
N PHE A 97 8.41 -7.67 4.19
CA PHE A 97 7.18 -7.05 4.69
C PHE A 97 6.73 -7.63 6.03
N THR A 98 7.03 -8.91 6.31
CA THR A 98 6.79 -9.51 7.62
C THR A 98 7.65 -8.86 8.69
N SER A 99 8.95 -8.68 8.43
CA SER A 99 9.88 -8.04 9.37
C SER A 99 9.47 -6.60 9.66
N LEU A 100 9.09 -5.83 8.64
CA LEU A 100 8.58 -4.46 8.80
C LEU A 100 7.30 -4.43 9.64
N ARG A 101 6.34 -5.30 9.33
CA ARG A 101 5.09 -5.40 10.10
C ARG A 101 5.35 -5.75 11.56
N THR A 102 6.27 -6.68 11.84
CA THR A 102 6.66 -7.03 13.20
C THR A 102 7.29 -5.83 13.91
N ALA A 103 8.21 -5.11 13.27
CA ALA A 103 8.84 -3.93 13.86
C ALA A 103 7.83 -2.83 14.21
N VAL A 104 6.90 -2.52 13.28
CA VAL A 104 5.81 -1.55 13.53
C VAL A 104 4.91 -2.02 14.68
N ALA A 105 4.57 -3.30 14.73
CA ALA A 105 3.74 -3.85 15.81
C ALA A 105 4.44 -3.82 17.17
N THR A 106 5.77 -3.98 17.21
CA THR A 106 6.56 -3.79 18.44
C THR A 106 6.56 -2.32 18.84
N PHE A 107 6.90 -1.41 17.92
CA PHE A 107 6.98 0.02 18.20
C PHE A 107 5.64 0.61 18.66
N ALA A 108 4.51 0.14 18.13
CA ALA A 108 3.19 0.63 18.54
C ALA A 108 2.74 0.16 19.94
N ARG A 109 3.47 -0.77 20.58
CA ARG A 109 3.20 -1.24 21.94
C ARG A 109 3.98 -0.47 23.00
N ASP A 110 5.05 0.20 22.59
CA ASP A 110 5.92 1.04 23.43
C ASP A 110 5.43 2.49 23.40
#